data_AF-A0A451D2Q5-F1
#
_entry.id   AF-A0A451D2Q5-F1
#
_cell.length_a   1.000
_cell.length_b   1.000
_cell.length_c   1.000
_cell.angle_alpha   90.00
_cell.angle_beta   90.00
_cell.angle_gamma   90.00
#
_symmetry.space_group_name_H-M   'P 1'
#
loop_
_entity.id
_entity.type
_entity.pdbx_description
1 polymer ?
#
loop_
_entity_poly.entity_id
_entity_poly.type
_entity_poly.pdbx_seq_one_letter_code
_entity_poly.pdbx_strand_id
1 'polypeptide(L)' 'MDIKNKSHVRLACCRGMRELNILIEPFLQNEFESLSIQDKSLFILLLK' A
#
# COMPACT_ATOMS: atom_id res chain seq x y z
N MET A 1 -15.42 -3.61 1.78
CA MET A 1 -15.17 -2.17 1.51
C MET A 1 -13.82 -2.07 0.82
N ASP A 2 -13.89 -1.78 -0.48
CA ASP A 2 -12.83 -1.31 -1.40
C ASP A 2 -11.44 -1.95 -1.37
N ILE A 3 -11.34 -3.18 -1.86
CA ILE A 3 -10.08 -3.89 -2.16
C ILE A 3 -9.17 -3.17 -3.20
N LYS A 4 -9.54 -2.01 -3.77
CA LYS A 4 -8.94 -1.57 -5.04
C LYS A 4 -8.47 -0.13 -5.18
N ASN A 5 -8.62 0.73 -4.18
CA ASN A 5 -8.07 2.08 -4.35
C ASN A 5 -6.61 2.11 -3.91
N LYS A 6 -5.71 1.81 -4.86
CA LYS A 6 -4.27 2.11 -4.82
C LYS A 6 -4.03 3.52 -4.27
N SER A 7 -4.93 4.46 -4.57
CA SER A 7 -4.98 5.82 -4.03
C SER A 7 -5.15 5.90 -2.51
N HIS A 8 -5.99 5.06 -1.90
CA HIS A 8 -6.20 5.04 -0.44
C HIS A 8 -4.99 4.47 0.29
N VAL A 9 -4.38 3.41 -0.26
CA VAL A 9 -3.13 2.85 0.26
C VAL A 9 -1.98 3.84 0.10
N ARG A 10 -1.87 4.52 -1.05
CA ARG A 10 -0.90 5.62 -1.25
C ARG A 10 -1.10 6.74 -0.22
N LEU A 11 -2.34 7.15 0.05
CA LEU A 11 -2.64 8.18 1.04
C LEU A 11 -2.27 7.73 2.47
N ALA A 12 -2.52 6.47 2.83
CA ALA A 12 -2.15 5.90 4.12
C ALA A 12 -0.63 5.81 4.33
N CYS A 13 0.13 5.66 3.24
CA CYS A 13 1.60 5.65 3.26
C CYS A 13 2.22 7.06 3.33
N CYS A 14 1.48 8.10 2.95
CA CYS A 14 1.91 9.49 3.08
C CYS A 14 1.82 10.00 4.54
N ARG A 15 2.63 9.44 5.46
CA ARG A 15 2.66 9.83 6.89
C ARG A 15 3.74 10.88 7.26
N GLY A 16 4.29 11.60 6.28
CA GLY A 16 5.28 12.66 6.52
C GLY A 16 6.74 12.22 6.52
N MET A 17 7.04 10.93 6.26
CA MET A 17 8.40 10.46 6.03
C MET A 17 8.66 10.21 4.54
N ARG A 18 9.59 10.97 3.96
CA ARG A 18 9.90 10.92 2.53
C ARG A 18 10.54 9.58 2.11
N GLU A 19 11.38 9.01 2.97
CA GLU A 19 12.08 7.75 2.71
C GLU A 19 11.11 6.57 2.58
N LEU A 20 10.09 6.50 3.44
CA LEU A 20 9.05 5.48 3.33
C LEU A 20 8.28 5.62 2.02
N ASN A 21 8.01 6.84 1.57
CA ASN A 21 7.28 7.05 0.33
C ASN A 21 8.09 6.57 -0.90
N ILE A 22 9.40 6.79 -0.91
CA ILE A 22 10.30 6.33 -1.99
C ILE A 22 10.33 4.81 -2.09
N LEU A 23 10.27 4.10 -0.96
CA LEU A 23 10.28 2.63 -0.93
C LEU A 23 8.90 2.03 -1.24
N ILE A 24 7.85 2.65 -0.74
CA ILE A 24 6.49 2.10 -0.85
C ILE A 24 5.89 2.35 -2.24
N GLU A 25 6.21 3.46 -2.92
CA GLU A 25 5.67 3.75 -4.26
C GLU A 25 5.99 2.65 -5.31
N PRO A 26 7.25 2.23 -5.51
CA PRO A 26 7.58 1.14 -6.44
C PRO A 26 7.05 -0.22 -5.98
N PHE A 27 7.03 -0.47 -4.66
CA PHE A 27 6.45 -1.67 -4.08
C PHE A 27 4.94 -1.77 -4.38
N LEU A 28 4.22 -0.65 -4.28
CA LEU A 28 2.79 -0.61 -4.59
C LEU A 28 2.49 -0.83 -6.07
N GLN A 29 3.46 -0.55 -6.95
CA GLN A 29 3.26 -0.61 -8.38
C GLN A 29 3.53 -2.00 -8.96
N ASN A 30 4.54 -2.71 -8.45
CA ASN A 30 4.95 -4.01 -8.99
C ASN A 30 4.51 -5.17 -8.09
N GLU A 31 4.80 -5.08 -6.79
CA GLU A 31 4.59 -6.19 -5.85
C GLU A 31 3.14 -6.25 -5.37
N PHE A 32 2.54 -5.09 -5.08
CA PHE A 32 1.18 -5.04 -4.56
C PHE A 32 0.13 -5.52 -5.56
N GLU A 33 0.36 -5.44 -6.87
CA GLU A 33 -0.57 -6.04 -7.84
C GLU A 33 -0.46 -7.58 -7.86
N SER A 34 0.77 -8.09 -7.72
CA SER A 34 1.10 -9.52 -7.66
C SER A 34 0.62 -10.22 -6.38
N LEU A 35 0.43 -9.47 -5.28
CA LEU A 35 -0.03 -10.02 -4.00
C LEU A 35 -1.45 -10.61 -4.06
N SER A 36 -1.65 -11.69 -3.30
CA SER A 36 -2.98 -12.28 -3.09
C SER A 36 -3.88 -11.34 -2.29
N ILE A 37 -5.19 -11.54 -2.41
CA ILE A 37 -6.21 -10.73 -1.72
C ILE A 37 -6.01 -10.75 -0.20
N GLN A 38 -5.54 -11.88 0.34
CA GLN A 38 -5.26 -12.05 1.77
C GLN A 38 -4.08 -11.20 2.23
N ASP A 39 -2.99 -11.17 1.47
CA ASP A 39 -1.81 -10.34 1.76
C ASP A 39 -2.10 -8.85 1.60
N LYS A 40 -2.89 -8.47 0.58
CA LYS A 40 -3.39 -7.10 0.41
C LYS A 40 -4.16 -6.64 1.64
N SER A 41 -5.00 -7.51 2.21
CA SER A 41 -5.76 -7.23 3.42
C SER A 41 -4.86 -7.08 4.65
N LEU A 42 -3.86 -7.96 4.80
CA LEU A 42 -2.84 -7.84 5.86
C LEU A 42 -2.03 -6.55 5.75
N PHE A 43 -1.66 -6.13 4.54
CA PHE A 43 -0.91 -4.90 4.31
C PHE A 43 -1.73 -3.65 4.69
N ILE A 44 -3.02 -3.64 4.34
CA ILE A 44 -3.95 -2.58 4.76
C ILE A 44 -4.12 -2.56 6.29
N LEU A 45 -4.16 -3.72 6.95
CA LEU A 45 -4.23 -3.82 8.40
C LEU A 45 -2.96 -3.23 9.06
N LEU A 46 -1.79 -3.50 8.48
CA LEU A 46 -0.50 -3.00 8.98
C LEU A 46 -0.35 -1.48 8.80
N LEU A 47 -0.99 -0.92 7.77
CA LEU A 47 -1.05 0.52 7.50
C LEU A 47 -2.15 1.26 8.28
N LYS A 48 -2.97 0.56 9.08
CA LYS A 48 -3.96 1.18 9.95
C LYS A 48 -3.25 1.63 11.23
#